data_AF-A0A183V143-F1
#
_entry.id   AF-A0A183V143-F1
#
_cell.length_a   1.000
_cell.length_b   1.000
_cell.length_c   1.000
_cell.angle_alpha   90.00
_cell.angle_beta   90.00
_cell.angle_gamma   90.00
#
_symmetry.space_group_name_H-M   'P 1'
#
loop_
_entity.id
_entity.type
_entity.pdbx_description
1 polymer ?
#
loop_
_entity_poly.entity_id
_entity_poly.type
_entity_poly.pdbx_seq_one_letter_code
_entity_poly.pdbx_strand_id
1 'polypeptide(L)'
;MAATEAITQLANQYMGELDEMKRETLALRDTLLAKVDVFEFEVQQYQQQLNELQPVVNQQKDELILTLKDQSELSGIDNTKLAATFTWTSIMLFGMTIGFILSKYILAPVLSLFISGFYAALAAYAVIPAVAYYYLAMPAEGDVKELDTFRRHCLLGVAFVEVGCVFGMLNGFLFSERAIPGLPPPAPLAAFAIGIGPLVASSFIANFFLFDESSVMKILIFFAPIKFDNSSDRMKLMAVTLGGAFAADLVMGFATGLSTGFLILALLYTAAGFVVLQVYLKKGNGEAATHIYQLAFLVAVIYSQGIAYSLLSQDANESSSSSTE
;
A
#
# COMPACT_ATOMS: atom_id res chain seq x y z
N MET A 1 75.83 29.33 20.73
CA MET A 1 75.24 30.24 19.71
C MET A 1 74.54 29.48 18.59
N ALA A 2 75.14 28.45 17.99
CA ALA A 2 74.46 27.63 16.96
C ALA A 2 73.22 26.85 17.44
N ALA A 3 73.24 26.32 18.67
CA ALA A 3 72.10 25.56 19.22
C ALA A 3 70.85 26.42 19.48
N THR A 4 71.05 27.69 19.89
CA THR A 4 69.96 28.64 20.12
C THR A 4 69.26 29.04 18.82
N GLU A 5 70.00 29.15 17.72
CA GLU A 5 69.46 29.53 16.41
C GLU A 5 68.61 28.41 15.80
N ALA A 6 69.04 27.14 15.95
CA ALA A 6 68.26 25.98 15.53
C ALA A 6 66.94 25.84 16.30
N ILE A 7 66.94 26.12 17.61
CA ILE A 7 65.73 26.12 18.44
C ILE A 7 64.76 27.22 17.99
N THR A 8 65.27 28.42 17.69
CA THR A 8 64.44 29.53 17.19
C THR A 8 63.85 29.25 15.81
N GLN A 9 64.60 28.62 14.89
CA GLN A 9 64.06 28.21 13.59
C GLN A 9 62.93 27.19 13.74
N LEU A 10 63.11 26.17 14.59
CA LEU A 10 62.11 25.14 14.81
C LEU A 10 60.83 25.71 15.46
N ALA A 11 60.98 26.62 16.43
CA ALA A 11 59.86 27.31 17.05
C ALA A 11 59.05 28.15 16.05
N ASN A 12 59.74 28.86 15.15
CA ASN A 12 59.08 29.65 14.10
C ASN A 12 58.37 28.77 13.07
N GLN A 13 58.95 27.61 12.73
CA GLN A 13 58.32 26.64 11.83
C GLN A 13 57.03 26.08 12.43
N TYR A 14 57.06 25.61 13.69
CA TYR A 14 55.87 25.09 14.35
C TYR A 14 54.79 26.15 14.56
N MET A 15 55.17 27.40 14.85
CA MET A 15 54.21 28.50 14.90
C MET A 15 53.53 28.74 13.54
N GLY A 16 54.29 28.67 12.44
CA GLY A 16 53.74 28.78 11.09
C GLY A 16 52.74 27.67 10.74
N GLU A 17 53.11 26.41 11.03
CA GLU A 17 52.24 25.24 10.79
C GLU A 17 50.95 25.31 11.64
N LEU A 18 51.05 25.80 12.88
CA LEU A 18 49.89 25.96 13.78
C LEU A 18 48.95 27.08 13.30
N ASP A 19 49.49 28.18 12.77
CA ASP A 19 48.68 29.27 12.19
C ASP A 19 48.00 28.85 10.88
N GLU A 20 48.62 27.97 10.09
CA GLU A 20 48.03 27.40 8.87
C GLU A 20 46.90 26.43 9.21
N MET A 21 47.13 25.50 10.15
CA MET A 21 46.09 24.57 10.63
C MET A 21 44.88 25.31 11.22
N LYS A 22 45.13 26.42 11.94
CA LYS A 22 44.06 27.27 12.47
C LYS A 22 43.23 27.93 11.37
N ARG A 23 43.87 28.37 10.28
CA ARG A 23 43.16 28.94 9.11
C ARG A 23 42.33 27.90 8.38
N GLU A 24 42.87 26.69 8.16
CA GLU A 24 42.10 25.61 7.53
C GLU A 24 40.90 25.18 8.38
N THR A 25 41.09 25.09 9.69
CA THR A 25 40.00 24.74 10.62
C THR A 25 38.88 25.79 10.60
N LEU A 26 39.24 27.08 10.51
CA LEU A 26 38.27 28.17 10.37
C LEU A 26 37.54 28.10 9.03
N ALA A 27 38.24 27.88 7.92
CA ALA A 27 37.62 27.74 6.60
C ALA A 27 36.67 26.53 6.51
N LEU A 28 37.03 25.41 7.15
CA LEU A 28 36.17 24.23 7.24
C LEU A 28 34.91 24.52 8.07
N ARG A 29 35.07 25.22 9.21
CA ARG A 29 33.95 25.64 10.05
C ARG A 29 32.98 26.54 9.29
N ASP A 30 33.48 27.53 8.55
CA ASP A 30 32.63 28.45 7.79
C ASP A 30 31.89 27.71 6.66
N THR A 31 32.55 26.74 6.01
CA THR A 31 31.91 25.88 5.00
C THR A 31 30.82 24.99 5.60
N LEU A 32 31.06 24.44 6.80
CA LEU A 32 30.07 23.63 7.52
C LEU A 32 28.88 24.48 7.96
N LEU A 33 29.12 25.68 8.50
CA LEU A 33 28.06 26.62 8.88
C LEU A 33 27.21 27.01 7.68
N ALA A 34 27.83 27.34 6.54
CA ALA A 34 27.09 27.65 5.31
C ALA A 34 26.22 26.46 4.83
N LYS A 35 26.70 25.22 4.97
CA LYS A 35 25.89 24.03 4.63
C LYS A 35 24.76 23.79 5.63
N VAL A 36 24.98 24.05 6.91
CA VAL A 36 23.93 23.96 7.94
C VAL A 36 22.85 25.00 7.68
N ASP A 37 23.20 26.24 7.35
CA ASP A 37 22.24 27.30 7.02
C ASP A 37 21.38 26.95 5.79
N VAL A 38 21.99 26.38 4.74
CA VAL A 38 21.27 25.89 3.55
C VAL A 38 20.32 24.76 3.91
N PHE A 39 20.77 23.81 4.74
CA PHE A 39 19.93 22.71 5.20
C PHE A 39 18.76 23.19 6.06
N GLU A 40 18.97 24.14 6.98
CA GLU A 40 17.90 24.74 7.79
C GLU A 40 16.86 25.45 6.91
N PHE A 41 17.32 26.15 5.85
CA PHE A 41 16.42 26.79 4.88
C PHE A 41 15.57 25.77 4.11
N GLU A 42 16.17 24.68 3.61
CA GLU A 42 15.42 23.60 2.94
C GLU A 42 14.40 22.95 3.87
N VAL A 43 14.79 22.63 5.11
CA VAL A 43 13.89 22.05 6.13
C VAL A 43 12.72 22.99 6.43
N GLN A 44 12.97 24.30 6.56
CA GLN A 44 11.90 25.28 6.76
C GLN A 44 10.94 25.35 5.56
N GLN A 45 11.44 25.29 4.33
CA GLN A 45 10.58 25.26 3.15
C GLN A 45 9.70 24.01 3.12
N TYR A 46 10.26 22.84 3.40
CA TYR A 46 9.47 21.60 3.49
C TYR A 46 8.44 21.69 4.61
N GLN A 47 8.80 22.22 5.78
CA GLN A 47 7.87 22.39 6.89
C GLN A 47 6.71 23.34 6.53
N GLN A 48 7.00 24.41 5.77
CA GLN A 48 5.97 25.33 5.30
C GLN A 48 5.04 24.67 4.27
N GLN A 49 5.58 23.93 3.30
CA GLN A 49 4.78 23.14 2.36
C GLN A 49 3.89 22.13 3.09
N LEU A 50 4.41 21.48 4.13
CA LEU A 50 3.62 20.57 4.96
C LEU A 50 2.48 21.30 5.70
N ASN A 51 2.74 22.49 6.23
CA ASN A 51 1.72 23.30 6.89
C ASN A 51 0.62 23.78 5.92
N GLU A 52 0.97 24.05 4.66
CA GLU A 52 0.01 24.40 3.61
C GLU A 52 -0.80 23.20 3.12
N LEU A 53 -0.21 22.00 3.12
CA LEU A 53 -0.90 20.76 2.78
C LEU A 53 -1.79 20.25 3.93
N GLN A 54 -1.49 20.60 5.18
CA GLN A 54 -2.27 20.20 6.34
C GLN A 54 -3.78 20.50 6.23
N PRO A 55 -4.23 21.72 5.85
CA PRO A 55 -5.66 21.99 5.68
C PRO A 55 -6.27 21.18 4.53
N VAL A 56 -5.54 20.94 3.43
CA VAL A 56 -6.01 20.12 2.30
C VAL A 56 -6.22 18.67 2.74
N VAL A 57 -5.27 18.11 3.48
CA VAL A 57 -5.36 16.76 4.05
C VAL A 57 -6.52 16.66 5.04
N ASN A 58 -6.69 17.66 5.90
CA ASN A 58 -7.82 17.70 6.84
C ASN A 58 -9.16 17.75 6.11
N GLN A 59 -9.28 18.58 5.07
CA GLN A 59 -10.49 18.66 4.26
C GLN A 59 -10.79 17.33 3.54
N GLN A 60 -9.79 16.69 2.93
CA GLN A 60 -9.95 15.39 2.29
C GLN A 60 -10.31 14.29 3.29
N LYS A 61 -9.73 14.33 4.50
CA LYS A 61 -10.07 13.43 5.60
C LYS A 61 -11.53 13.60 6.02
N ASP A 62 -12.00 14.84 6.18
CA ASP A 62 -13.39 15.12 6.55
C ASP A 62 -14.36 14.68 5.44
N GLU A 63 -14.01 14.94 4.18
CA GLU A 63 -14.77 14.46 3.03
C GLU A 63 -14.82 12.93 2.98
N LEU A 64 -13.70 12.25 3.26
CA LEU A 64 -13.63 10.80 3.34
C LEU A 64 -14.49 10.27 4.48
N ILE A 65 -14.41 10.86 5.68
CA ILE A 65 -15.26 10.48 6.83
C ILE A 65 -16.74 10.63 6.47
N LEU A 66 -17.13 11.73 5.82
CA LEU A 66 -18.50 11.93 5.34
C LEU A 66 -18.89 10.87 4.31
N THR A 67 -17.98 10.49 3.42
CA THR A 67 -18.19 9.44 2.41
C THR A 67 -18.36 8.06 3.05
N LEU A 68 -17.59 7.74 4.09
CA LEU A 68 -17.69 6.46 4.80
C LEU A 68 -18.97 6.34 5.62
N LYS A 69 -19.50 7.47 6.10
CA LYS A 69 -20.79 7.54 6.82
C LYS A 69 -22.01 7.64 5.90
N ASP A 70 -21.79 7.80 4.60
CA ASP A 70 -22.86 7.99 3.65
C ASP A 70 -23.70 6.71 3.47
N GLN A 71 -24.99 6.81 3.76
CA GLN A 71 -25.97 5.73 3.66
C GLN A 71 -27.09 6.05 2.67
N SER A 72 -26.90 7.05 1.80
CA SER A 72 -27.88 7.47 0.81
C SER A 72 -28.35 6.33 -0.11
N GLU A 73 -29.53 6.50 -0.70
CA GLU A 73 -30.07 5.57 -1.70
C GLU A 73 -29.15 5.46 -2.92
N LEU A 74 -29.09 4.25 -3.49
CA LEU A 74 -28.27 3.92 -4.65
C LEU A 74 -29.03 4.31 -5.93
N SER A 75 -28.96 5.57 -6.37
CA SER A 75 -29.55 5.96 -7.65
C SER A 75 -28.51 5.94 -8.78
N GLY A 76 -28.71 5.07 -9.78
CA GLY A 76 -27.97 5.14 -11.05
C GLY A 76 -26.60 4.45 -11.08
N ILE A 77 -26.36 3.44 -10.24
CA ILE A 77 -25.10 2.68 -10.27
C ILE A 77 -25.08 1.67 -11.40
N ASP A 78 -24.04 1.74 -12.20
CA ASP A 78 -23.71 0.72 -13.19
C ASP A 78 -23.01 -0.47 -12.50
N ASN A 79 -23.81 -1.47 -12.13
CA ASN A 79 -23.32 -2.72 -11.53
C ASN A 79 -22.34 -3.47 -12.44
N THR A 80 -22.48 -3.34 -13.76
CA THR A 80 -21.58 -3.98 -14.72
C THR A 80 -20.21 -3.30 -14.70
N LYS A 81 -20.18 -1.97 -14.63
CA LYS A 81 -18.93 -1.21 -14.52
C LYS A 81 -18.25 -1.44 -13.17
N LEU A 82 -19.01 -1.49 -12.08
CA LEU A 82 -18.51 -1.82 -10.75
C LEU A 82 -17.87 -3.22 -10.75
N ALA A 83 -18.60 -4.22 -11.25
CA ALA A 83 -18.13 -5.60 -11.34
C ALA A 83 -16.86 -5.70 -12.21
N ALA A 84 -16.84 -5.04 -13.36
CA ALA A 84 -15.68 -5.01 -14.25
C ALA A 84 -14.45 -4.36 -13.58
N THR A 85 -14.66 -3.28 -12.81
CA THR A 85 -13.57 -2.57 -12.11
C THR A 85 -12.89 -3.47 -11.08
N PHE A 86 -13.68 -4.10 -10.23
CA PHE A 86 -13.19 -4.98 -9.17
C PHE A 86 -12.68 -6.34 -9.69
N THR A 87 -13.27 -6.85 -10.77
CA THR A 87 -12.74 -8.05 -11.47
C THR A 87 -11.36 -7.77 -12.05
N TRP A 88 -11.17 -6.63 -12.71
CA TRP A 88 -9.83 -6.23 -13.17
C TRP A 88 -8.86 -5.97 -12.02
N THR A 89 -9.33 -5.41 -10.91
CA THR A 89 -8.52 -5.27 -9.69
C THR A 89 -8.02 -6.62 -9.21
N SER A 90 -8.88 -7.65 -9.22
CA SER A 90 -8.50 -9.02 -8.87
C SER A 90 -7.42 -9.58 -9.79
N ILE A 91 -7.58 -9.45 -11.12
CA ILE A 91 -6.58 -9.92 -12.09
C ILE A 91 -5.25 -9.21 -11.87
N MET A 92 -5.28 -7.90 -11.62
CA MET A 92 -4.09 -7.11 -11.32
C MET A 92 -3.38 -7.60 -10.04
N LEU A 93 -4.12 -7.82 -8.95
CA LEU A 93 -3.56 -8.35 -7.70
C LEU A 93 -3.02 -9.78 -7.87
N PHE A 94 -3.61 -10.56 -8.78
CA PHE A 94 -3.13 -11.89 -9.09
C PHE A 94 -1.78 -11.80 -9.83
N GLY A 95 -1.66 -10.88 -10.79
CA GLY A 95 -0.37 -10.52 -11.39
C GLY A 95 0.67 -10.09 -10.36
N MET A 96 0.29 -9.22 -9.42
CA MET A 96 1.15 -8.83 -8.29
C MET A 96 1.63 -10.05 -7.48
N THR A 97 0.74 -11.01 -7.20
CA THR A 97 1.09 -12.23 -6.46
C THR A 97 2.11 -13.08 -7.21
N ILE A 98 1.96 -13.22 -8.53
CA ILE A 98 2.94 -13.94 -9.36
C ILE A 98 4.30 -13.22 -9.34
N GLY A 99 4.31 -11.90 -9.59
CA GLY A 99 5.52 -11.08 -9.56
C GLY A 99 6.23 -11.15 -8.20
N PHE A 100 5.44 -11.15 -7.12
CA PHE A 100 5.92 -11.33 -5.75
C PHE A 100 6.65 -12.67 -5.55
N ILE A 101 6.02 -13.77 -5.93
CA ILE A 101 6.60 -15.11 -5.79
C ILE A 101 7.90 -15.21 -6.59
N LEU A 102 7.86 -14.84 -7.88
CA LEU A 102 9.03 -14.90 -8.75
C LEU A 102 10.19 -14.09 -8.19
N SER A 103 9.92 -12.88 -7.72
CA SER A 103 10.97 -11.96 -7.29
C SER A 103 11.51 -12.30 -5.92
N LYS A 104 10.68 -12.82 -5.02
CA LYS A 104 11.11 -13.32 -3.72
C LYS A 104 12.12 -14.46 -3.87
N TYR A 105 11.87 -15.42 -4.76
CA TYR A 105 12.70 -16.62 -4.87
C TYR A 105 13.87 -16.49 -5.87
N ILE A 106 13.70 -15.73 -6.95
CA ILE A 106 14.71 -15.64 -8.02
C ILE A 106 15.55 -14.38 -7.86
N LEU A 107 14.90 -13.24 -7.62
CA LEU A 107 15.53 -11.92 -7.79
C LEU A 107 16.14 -11.38 -6.49
N ALA A 108 15.53 -11.69 -5.35
CA ALA A 108 15.99 -11.22 -4.04
C ALA A 108 17.46 -11.60 -3.72
N PRO A 109 17.95 -12.84 -3.99
CA PRO A 109 19.35 -13.18 -3.72
C PRO A 109 20.34 -12.34 -4.54
N VAL A 110 20.02 -12.06 -5.80
CA VAL A 110 20.90 -11.32 -6.72
C VAL A 110 20.96 -9.84 -6.34
N LEU A 111 19.82 -9.24 -6.00
CA LEU A 111 19.71 -7.81 -5.73
C LEU A 111 20.14 -7.41 -4.31
N SER A 112 20.12 -8.34 -3.37
CA SER A 112 20.69 -8.15 -2.02
C SER A 112 22.16 -7.70 -2.05
N LEU A 113 22.86 -7.95 -3.17
CA LEU A 113 24.25 -7.56 -3.39
C LEU A 113 24.42 -6.08 -3.78
N PHE A 114 23.35 -5.42 -4.24
CA PHE A 114 23.45 -4.10 -4.88
C PHE A 114 22.62 -3.01 -4.22
N ILE A 115 21.50 -3.35 -3.57
CA ILE A 115 20.53 -2.37 -3.04
C ILE A 115 20.28 -2.64 -1.55
N SER A 116 20.39 -1.60 -0.72
CA SER A 116 20.04 -1.71 0.70
C SER A 116 18.54 -1.80 0.90
N GLY A 117 18.10 -2.51 1.96
CA GLY A 117 16.68 -2.67 2.28
C GLY A 117 15.93 -1.35 2.47
N PHE A 118 16.62 -0.29 2.93
CA PHE A 118 16.05 1.05 3.08
C PHE A 118 15.59 1.66 1.75
N TYR A 119 16.44 1.60 0.70
CA TYR A 119 16.08 2.14 -0.62
C TYR A 119 14.95 1.33 -1.27
N ALA A 120 14.97 0.01 -1.08
CA ALA A 120 13.88 -0.84 -1.54
C ALA A 120 12.55 -0.49 -0.85
N ALA A 121 12.57 -0.15 0.45
CA ALA A 121 11.39 0.26 1.20
C ALA A 121 10.85 1.60 0.72
N LEU A 122 11.73 2.59 0.56
CA LEU A 122 11.34 3.88 0.02
C LEU A 122 10.74 3.75 -1.39
N ALA A 123 11.33 2.90 -2.23
CA ALA A 123 10.81 2.63 -3.56
C ALA A 123 9.42 1.99 -3.52
N ALA A 124 9.23 0.95 -2.72
CA ALA A 124 7.98 0.19 -2.63
C ALA A 124 6.81 1.00 -2.08
N TYR A 125 7.03 1.79 -1.03
CA TYR A 125 5.94 2.47 -0.30
C TYR A 125 5.70 3.92 -0.73
N ALA A 126 6.72 4.60 -1.28
CA ALA A 126 6.59 6.01 -1.67
C ALA A 126 6.75 6.22 -3.18
N VAL A 127 7.89 5.81 -3.76
CA VAL A 127 8.22 6.16 -5.15
C VAL A 127 7.28 5.49 -6.13
N ILE A 128 7.07 4.17 -6.03
CA ILE A 128 6.24 3.42 -6.98
C ILE A 128 4.78 3.89 -6.93
N PRO A 129 4.12 4.04 -5.76
CA PRO A 129 2.77 4.60 -5.71
C PRO A 129 2.67 6.01 -6.30
N ALA A 130 3.66 6.87 -6.04
CA ALA A 130 3.68 8.23 -6.58
C ALA A 130 3.86 8.26 -8.10
N VAL A 131 4.79 7.45 -8.63
CA VAL A 131 5.03 7.31 -10.07
C VAL A 131 3.80 6.74 -10.77
N ALA A 132 3.20 5.67 -10.23
CA ALA A 132 1.98 5.08 -10.75
C ALA A 132 0.83 6.09 -10.78
N TYR A 133 0.65 6.86 -9.71
CA TYR A 133 -0.34 7.94 -9.67
C TYR A 133 -0.07 8.99 -10.74
N TYR A 134 1.18 9.45 -10.89
CA TYR A 134 1.55 10.47 -11.87
C TYR A 134 1.29 10.00 -13.31
N TYR A 135 1.69 8.78 -13.66
CA TYR A 135 1.45 8.20 -14.98
C TYR A 135 -0.05 8.05 -15.30
N LEU A 136 -0.87 7.75 -14.29
CA LEU A 136 -2.31 7.55 -14.47
C LEU A 136 -3.11 8.85 -14.40
N ALA A 137 -2.64 9.84 -13.64
CA ALA A 137 -3.26 11.15 -13.51
C ALA A 137 -2.96 12.08 -14.69
N MET A 138 -1.97 11.75 -15.53
CA MET A 138 -1.60 12.57 -16.67
C MET A 138 -2.79 12.71 -17.65
N PRO A 139 -3.17 13.94 -18.05
CA PRO A 139 -4.19 14.15 -19.08
C PRO A 139 -3.63 13.62 -20.40
N ALA A 140 -4.30 12.63 -20.97
CA ALA A 140 -3.92 12.04 -22.25
C ALA A 140 -5.01 12.37 -23.28
N GLU A 141 -4.58 12.90 -24.42
CA GLU A 141 -5.46 13.20 -25.55
C GLU A 141 -5.71 11.91 -26.35
N GLY A 142 -6.98 11.50 -26.48
CA GLY A 142 -7.36 10.28 -27.20
C GLY A 142 -8.79 9.82 -26.93
N ASP A 143 -9.23 8.75 -27.62
CA ASP A 143 -10.53 8.13 -27.36
C ASP A 143 -10.58 7.53 -25.94
N VAL A 144 -11.65 7.85 -25.20
CA VAL A 144 -11.81 7.53 -23.78
C VAL A 144 -11.75 6.02 -23.52
N LYS A 145 -12.26 5.20 -24.45
CA LYS A 145 -12.30 3.73 -24.32
C LYS A 145 -10.94 3.08 -24.54
N GLU A 146 -10.21 3.50 -25.57
CA GLU A 146 -8.85 3.00 -25.82
C GLU A 146 -7.91 3.42 -24.70
N LEU A 147 -8.03 4.66 -24.23
CA LEU A 147 -7.23 5.19 -23.14
C LEU A 147 -7.48 4.44 -21.82
N ASP A 148 -8.73 4.15 -21.47
CA ASP A 148 -9.04 3.38 -20.25
C ASP A 148 -8.51 1.94 -20.35
N THR A 149 -8.60 1.32 -21.54
CA THR A 149 -8.04 -0.02 -21.77
C THR A 149 -6.52 -0.01 -21.63
N PHE A 150 -5.83 0.95 -22.24
CA PHE A 150 -4.39 1.12 -22.12
C PHE A 150 -3.95 1.32 -20.66
N ARG A 151 -4.64 2.22 -19.93
CA ARG A 151 -4.36 2.50 -18.51
C ARG A 151 -4.49 1.25 -17.63
N ARG A 152 -5.49 0.41 -17.87
CA ARG A 152 -5.67 -0.86 -17.14
C ARG A 152 -4.52 -1.85 -17.39
N HIS A 153 -4.04 -1.94 -18.62
CA HIS A 153 -2.90 -2.82 -18.95
C HIS A 153 -1.57 -2.26 -18.41
N CYS A 154 -1.37 -0.95 -18.45
CA CYS A 154 -0.24 -0.31 -17.78
C CYS A 154 -0.28 -0.55 -16.27
N LEU A 155 -1.45 -0.41 -15.64
CA LEU A 155 -1.63 -0.70 -14.21
C LEU A 155 -1.31 -2.17 -13.89
N LEU A 156 -1.69 -3.12 -14.74
CA LEU A 156 -1.30 -4.52 -14.61
C LEU A 156 0.23 -4.69 -14.70
N GLY A 157 0.88 -4.01 -15.64
CA GLY A 157 2.33 -4.01 -15.78
C GLY A 157 3.04 -3.43 -14.54
N VAL A 158 2.56 -2.29 -14.03
CA VAL A 158 3.04 -1.67 -12.79
C VAL A 158 2.82 -2.59 -11.59
N ALA A 159 1.64 -3.20 -11.48
CA ALA A 159 1.33 -4.12 -10.39
C ALA A 159 2.20 -5.39 -10.42
N PHE A 160 2.48 -5.92 -11.61
CA PHE A 160 3.34 -7.09 -11.78
C PHE A 160 4.83 -6.75 -11.57
N VAL A 161 5.36 -5.82 -12.36
CA VAL A 161 6.79 -5.51 -12.45
C VAL A 161 7.24 -4.64 -11.29
N GLU A 162 6.56 -3.52 -11.03
CA GLU A 162 7.04 -2.57 -10.03
C GLU A 162 6.61 -3.01 -8.63
N VAL A 163 5.32 -3.20 -8.41
CA VAL A 163 4.81 -3.55 -7.09
C VAL A 163 5.14 -5.00 -6.76
N GLY A 164 4.76 -5.96 -7.59
CA GLY A 164 4.97 -7.39 -7.33
C GLY A 164 6.45 -7.71 -7.14
N CYS A 165 7.31 -7.28 -8.08
CA CYS A 165 8.71 -7.62 -7.99
C CYS A 165 9.45 -6.88 -6.88
N VAL A 166 9.31 -5.56 -6.77
CA VAL A 166 10.04 -4.79 -5.75
C VAL A 166 9.53 -5.13 -4.36
N PHE A 167 8.23 -5.31 -4.17
CA PHE A 167 7.68 -5.74 -2.89
C PHE A 167 8.05 -7.20 -2.56
N GLY A 168 8.06 -8.09 -3.55
CA GLY A 168 8.55 -9.47 -3.39
C GLY A 168 10.01 -9.54 -2.96
N MET A 169 10.85 -8.72 -3.58
CA MET A 169 12.26 -8.57 -3.18
C MET A 169 12.39 -7.99 -1.79
N LEU A 170 11.66 -6.92 -1.48
CA LEU A 170 11.67 -6.29 -0.17
C LEU A 170 11.25 -7.29 0.90
N ASN A 171 10.21 -8.09 0.61
CA ASN A 171 9.73 -9.09 1.54
C ASN A 171 10.76 -10.21 1.74
N GLY A 172 11.40 -10.64 0.65
CA GLY A 172 12.52 -11.57 0.69
C GLY A 172 13.75 -11.05 1.42
N PHE A 173 14.02 -9.73 1.41
CA PHE A 173 15.21 -9.13 2.02
C PHE A 173 14.98 -8.73 3.49
N LEU A 174 13.90 -8.02 3.78
CA LEU A 174 13.59 -7.50 5.12
C LEU A 174 12.96 -8.54 6.04
N PHE A 175 12.27 -9.55 5.48
CA PHE A 175 11.52 -10.52 6.26
C PHE A 175 11.96 -11.97 6.00
N SER A 176 13.14 -12.18 5.41
CA SER A 176 13.74 -13.53 5.29
C SER A 176 13.79 -14.25 6.64
N GLU A 177 13.93 -13.51 7.74
CA GLU A 177 14.02 -14.03 9.11
C GLU A 177 12.72 -13.86 9.92
N ARG A 178 11.77 -13.05 9.40
CA ARG A 178 10.51 -12.71 10.06
C ARG A 178 9.36 -13.43 9.33
N ALA A 179 9.24 -14.73 9.55
CA ALA A 179 8.14 -15.50 9.00
C ALA A 179 6.85 -15.23 9.79
N ILE A 180 5.87 -14.58 9.17
CA ILE A 180 4.48 -14.72 9.66
C ILE A 180 4.11 -16.20 9.46
N PRO A 181 3.72 -16.93 10.51
CA PRO A 181 3.26 -18.30 10.33
C PRO A 181 1.99 -18.29 9.47
N GLY A 182 2.04 -19.00 8.34
CA GLY A 182 0.92 -19.15 7.41
C GLY A 182 1.06 -18.36 6.10
N LEU A 183 0.30 -18.78 5.09
CA LEU A 183 0.19 -18.09 3.81
C LEU A 183 -0.72 -16.85 4.02
N PRO A 184 -0.36 -15.64 3.56
CA PRO A 184 -1.27 -14.50 3.65
C PRO A 184 -2.54 -14.75 2.82
N PRO A 185 -3.69 -14.16 3.20
CA PRO A 185 -4.91 -14.24 2.39
C PRO A 185 -4.63 -13.69 0.99
N PRO A 186 -5.15 -14.32 -0.07
CA PRO A 186 -4.98 -13.81 -1.41
C PRO A 186 -5.84 -12.56 -1.58
N ALA A 187 -5.19 -11.39 -1.60
CA ALA A 187 -5.82 -10.11 -1.94
C ALA A 187 -6.70 -10.14 -3.22
N PRO A 188 -6.38 -10.91 -4.28
CA PRO A 188 -7.26 -11.05 -5.44
C PRO A 188 -8.67 -11.55 -5.09
N LEU A 189 -8.80 -12.40 -4.07
CA LEU A 189 -10.06 -13.03 -3.69
C LEU A 189 -11.04 -11.99 -3.12
N ALA A 190 -10.55 -11.10 -2.25
CA ALA A 190 -11.35 -10.01 -1.70
C ALA A 190 -11.87 -9.08 -2.81
N ALA A 191 -11.00 -8.65 -3.74
CA ALA A 191 -11.41 -7.82 -4.86
C ALA A 191 -12.40 -8.53 -5.79
N PHE A 192 -12.20 -9.82 -6.05
CA PHE A 192 -13.09 -10.63 -6.88
C PHE A 192 -14.47 -10.79 -6.26
N ALA A 193 -14.55 -11.10 -4.97
CA ALA A 193 -15.79 -11.24 -4.23
C ALA A 193 -16.57 -9.91 -4.20
N ILE A 194 -15.88 -8.77 -4.05
CA ILE A 194 -16.49 -7.44 -4.16
C ILE A 194 -17.02 -7.19 -5.58
N GLY A 195 -16.34 -7.64 -6.62
CA GLY A 195 -16.78 -7.47 -8.01
C GLY A 195 -17.98 -8.35 -8.40
N ILE A 196 -18.05 -9.58 -7.91
CA ILE A 196 -19.14 -10.51 -8.21
C ILE A 196 -20.36 -10.25 -7.33
N GLY A 197 -20.15 -9.81 -6.09
CA GLY A 197 -21.22 -9.61 -5.12
C GLY A 197 -22.41 -8.78 -5.63
N PRO A 198 -22.23 -7.66 -6.38
CA PRO A 198 -23.34 -6.90 -6.95
C PRO A 198 -24.17 -7.68 -7.99
N LEU A 199 -23.53 -8.50 -8.83
CA LEU A 199 -24.19 -9.32 -9.86
C LEU A 199 -25.03 -10.44 -9.23
N VAL A 200 -24.52 -10.99 -8.14
CA VAL A 200 -25.18 -12.03 -7.37
C VAL A 200 -26.29 -11.41 -6.52
N ALA A 201 -26.03 -10.27 -5.88
CA ALA A 201 -26.99 -9.52 -5.06
C ALA A 201 -28.23 -9.10 -5.85
N SER A 202 -28.11 -8.66 -7.11
CA SER A 202 -29.28 -8.33 -7.92
C SER A 202 -30.20 -9.54 -8.14
N SER A 203 -29.61 -10.73 -8.24
CA SER A 203 -30.36 -12.00 -8.36
C SER A 203 -30.99 -12.42 -7.03
N PHE A 204 -30.30 -12.18 -5.90
CA PHE A 204 -30.81 -12.46 -4.56
C PHE A 204 -31.89 -11.48 -4.11
N ILE A 205 -31.76 -10.18 -4.41
CA ILE A 205 -32.76 -9.16 -4.05
C ILE A 205 -34.08 -9.42 -4.80
N ALA A 206 -34.02 -9.91 -6.04
CA ALA A 206 -35.21 -10.26 -6.83
C ALA A 206 -35.86 -11.59 -6.41
N ASN A 207 -35.09 -12.58 -5.94
CA ASN A 207 -35.57 -13.94 -5.65
C ASN A 207 -35.49 -14.36 -4.17
N PHE A 208 -35.25 -13.42 -3.25
CA PHE A 208 -35.11 -13.72 -1.81
C PHE A 208 -36.33 -14.45 -1.22
N PHE A 209 -37.47 -14.41 -1.91
CA PHE A 209 -38.72 -15.05 -1.48
C PHE A 209 -38.94 -16.50 -1.96
N LEU A 210 -38.06 -17.09 -2.80
CA LEU A 210 -38.38 -18.36 -3.48
C LEU A 210 -37.29 -19.45 -3.47
N PHE A 211 -36.18 -19.31 -2.75
CA PHE A 211 -35.13 -20.33 -2.79
C PHE A 211 -35.29 -21.44 -1.74
N ASP A 212 -35.71 -22.61 -2.24
CA ASP A 212 -35.86 -23.89 -1.53
C ASP A 212 -34.57 -24.75 -1.54
N GLU A 213 -34.51 -25.70 -0.61
CA GLU A 213 -33.40 -26.53 -0.15
C GLU A 213 -32.61 -27.33 -1.21
N SER A 214 -31.49 -26.78 -1.72
CA SER A 214 -30.53 -27.55 -2.52
C SER A 214 -29.10 -27.46 -1.98
N SER A 215 -28.49 -28.62 -1.74
CA SER A 215 -27.25 -28.81 -0.97
C SER A 215 -25.99 -28.17 -1.57
N VAL A 216 -25.95 -27.89 -2.87
CA VAL A 216 -24.77 -27.24 -3.51
C VAL A 216 -24.79 -25.73 -3.24
N MET A 217 -25.95 -25.16 -2.93
CA MET A 217 -26.09 -23.77 -2.54
C MET A 217 -25.71 -23.53 -1.07
N LYS A 218 -25.59 -24.58 -0.23
CA LYS A 218 -25.25 -24.43 1.20
C LYS A 218 -23.86 -23.82 1.44
N ILE A 219 -22.93 -24.00 0.50
CA ILE A 219 -21.58 -23.40 0.56
C ILE A 219 -21.61 -21.90 0.20
N LEU A 220 -22.51 -21.46 -0.68
CA LEU A 220 -22.79 -20.03 -0.90
C LEU A 220 -23.71 -19.42 0.18
N ILE A 221 -24.49 -20.25 0.90
CA ILE A 221 -25.44 -19.86 1.95
C ILE A 221 -24.77 -19.61 3.31
N PHE A 222 -23.44 -19.72 3.45
CA PHE A 222 -22.77 -19.13 4.64
C PHE A 222 -22.96 -17.61 4.73
N PHE A 223 -23.40 -16.96 3.64
CA PHE A 223 -23.71 -15.53 3.56
C PHE A 223 -25.17 -15.15 3.87
N ALA A 224 -26.08 -16.11 4.06
CA ALA A 224 -27.52 -15.88 4.22
C ALA A 224 -28.00 -16.50 5.53
N PRO A 225 -28.21 -15.70 6.61
CA PRO A 225 -29.42 -14.88 6.66
C PRO A 225 -29.25 -13.63 7.55
N ILE A 226 -28.69 -12.54 7.03
CA ILE A 226 -28.86 -11.24 7.70
C ILE A 226 -30.19 -10.66 7.23
N LYS A 227 -31.20 -10.67 8.09
CA LYS A 227 -32.48 -10.02 7.81
C LYS A 227 -32.27 -8.50 7.79
N PHE A 228 -32.28 -7.94 6.58
CA PHE A 228 -32.05 -6.52 6.29
C PHE A 228 -33.36 -5.72 6.19
N ASP A 229 -34.37 -6.08 7.00
CA ASP A 229 -35.78 -5.68 6.87
C ASP A 229 -36.01 -4.15 6.94
N ASN A 230 -35.03 -3.38 7.42
CA ASN A 230 -35.08 -1.91 7.50
C ASN A 230 -33.75 -1.22 7.13
N SER A 231 -32.93 -1.84 6.27
CA SER A 231 -31.64 -1.26 5.87
C SER A 231 -31.69 -0.65 4.47
N SER A 232 -30.90 0.40 4.23
CA SER A 232 -30.77 1.00 2.89
C SER A 232 -30.15 0.00 1.90
N ASP A 233 -30.49 0.14 0.62
CA ASP A 233 -29.97 -0.77 -0.42
C ASP A 233 -28.45 -0.71 -0.53
N ARG A 234 -27.86 0.44 -0.19
CA ARG A 234 -26.41 0.60 -0.02
C ARG A 234 -25.86 -0.33 1.05
N MET A 235 -26.48 -0.37 2.23
CA MET A 235 -26.02 -1.24 3.31
C MET A 235 -26.17 -2.73 2.96
N LYS A 236 -27.23 -3.11 2.25
CA LYS A 236 -27.41 -4.48 1.73
C LYS A 236 -26.30 -4.84 0.74
N LEU A 237 -26.02 -3.97 -0.23
CA LEU A 237 -24.94 -4.17 -1.20
C LEU A 237 -23.59 -4.34 -0.49
N MET A 238 -23.24 -3.40 0.38
CA MET A 238 -21.99 -3.42 1.14
C MET A 238 -21.85 -4.67 2.00
N ALA A 239 -22.93 -5.09 2.68
CA ALA A 239 -22.90 -6.28 3.52
C ALA A 239 -22.70 -7.56 2.69
N VAL A 240 -23.36 -7.67 1.54
CA VAL A 240 -23.21 -8.83 0.65
C VAL A 240 -21.81 -8.87 0.03
N THR A 241 -21.31 -7.75 -0.48
CA THR A 241 -19.99 -7.71 -1.15
C THR A 241 -18.83 -7.91 -0.17
N LEU A 242 -18.83 -7.17 0.94
CA LEU A 242 -17.74 -7.22 1.92
C LEU A 242 -17.83 -8.40 2.86
N GLY A 243 -19.05 -8.75 3.28
CA GLY A 243 -19.29 -10.01 4.00
C GLY A 243 -18.80 -11.16 3.14
N GLY A 244 -19.25 -11.18 1.87
CA GLY A 244 -18.77 -12.03 0.77
C GLY A 244 -17.26 -12.23 0.75
N ALA A 245 -16.53 -11.12 0.59
CA ALA A 245 -15.08 -11.10 0.55
C ALA A 245 -14.45 -11.66 1.84
N PHE A 246 -14.89 -11.18 3.00
CA PHE A 246 -14.31 -11.59 4.28
C PHE A 246 -14.52 -13.07 4.56
N ALA A 247 -15.72 -13.62 4.32
CA ALA A 247 -15.92 -15.05 4.57
C ALA A 247 -15.24 -15.92 3.51
N ALA A 248 -15.08 -15.46 2.27
CA ALA A 248 -14.25 -16.15 1.28
C ALA A 248 -12.78 -16.25 1.77
N ASP A 249 -12.23 -15.16 2.30
CA ASP A 249 -10.91 -15.16 2.93
C ASP A 249 -10.89 -16.11 4.14
N LEU A 250 -11.88 -16.09 5.03
CA LEU A 250 -11.93 -17.02 6.18
C LEU A 250 -11.98 -18.49 5.76
N VAL A 251 -12.80 -18.85 4.77
CA VAL A 251 -12.86 -20.23 4.23
C VAL A 251 -11.49 -20.66 3.71
N MET A 252 -10.80 -19.76 3.02
CA MET A 252 -9.44 -20.05 2.55
C MET A 252 -8.46 -20.18 3.72
N GLY A 253 -8.55 -19.32 4.72
CA GLY A 253 -7.73 -19.39 5.93
C GLY A 253 -7.94 -20.68 6.70
N PHE A 254 -9.18 -21.18 6.81
CA PHE A 254 -9.45 -22.50 7.39
C PHE A 254 -8.80 -23.63 6.59
N ALA A 255 -8.76 -23.53 5.27
CA ALA A 255 -8.13 -24.53 4.41
C ALA A 255 -6.61 -24.50 4.46
N THR A 256 -5.99 -23.32 4.55
CA THR A 256 -4.52 -23.15 4.52
C THR A 256 -3.86 -23.05 5.90
N GLY A 257 -4.66 -22.98 6.97
CA GLY A 257 -4.21 -22.71 8.33
C GLY A 257 -4.42 -21.25 8.70
N LEU A 258 -5.30 -21.01 9.67
CA LEU A 258 -5.69 -19.68 10.12
C LEU A 258 -4.66 -19.16 11.11
N SER A 259 -3.97 -18.07 10.79
CA SER A 259 -3.03 -17.40 11.68
C SER A 259 -3.50 -16.00 12.06
N THR A 260 -2.93 -15.44 13.13
CA THR A 260 -3.24 -14.06 13.53
C THR A 260 -2.92 -13.07 12.41
N GLY A 261 -1.83 -13.27 11.68
CA GLY A 261 -1.49 -12.46 10.49
C GLY A 261 -2.48 -12.61 9.35
N PHE A 262 -2.99 -13.83 9.15
CA PHE A 262 -4.05 -14.06 8.18
C PHE A 262 -5.30 -13.24 8.52
N LEU A 263 -5.77 -13.31 9.77
CA LEU A 263 -6.97 -12.61 10.22
C LEU A 263 -6.82 -11.08 10.13
N ILE A 264 -5.67 -10.55 10.54
CA ILE A 264 -5.39 -9.11 10.45
C ILE A 264 -5.40 -8.66 8.99
N LEU A 265 -4.74 -9.40 8.09
CA LEU A 265 -4.74 -9.07 6.67
C LEU A 265 -6.13 -9.16 6.03
N ALA A 266 -6.91 -10.21 6.35
CA ALA A 266 -8.27 -10.36 5.83
C ALA A 266 -9.17 -9.18 6.27
N LEU A 267 -9.05 -8.75 7.53
CA LEU A 267 -9.75 -7.56 8.03
C LEU A 267 -9.29 -6.27 7.33
N LEU A 268 -7.98 -6.08 7.16
CA LEU A 268 -7.43 -4.90 6.50
C LEU A 268 -7.83 -4.83 5.01
N TYR A 269 -7.81 -5.95 4.29
CA TYR A 269 -8.26 -6.00 2.90
C TYR A 269 -9.76 -5.75 2.77
N THR A 270 -10.56 -6.29 3.69
CA THR A 270 -12.00 -6.00 3.75
C THR A 270 -12.25 -4.53 4.03
N ALA A 271 -11.50 -3.92 4.95
CA ALA A 271 -11.58 -2.49 5.24
C ALA A 271 -11.14 -1.62 4.05
N ALA A 272 -10.07 -1.99 3.35
CA ALA A 272 -9.64 -1.34 2.12
C ALA A 272 -10.74 -1.41 1.04
N GLY A 273 -11.35 -2.59 0.86
CA GLY A 273 -12.50 -2.78 -0.02
C GLY A 273 -13.69 -1.94 0.37
N PHE A 274 -14.00 -1.83 1.67
CA PHE A 274 -15.06 -0.94 2.16
C PHE A 274 -14.79 0.51 1.76
N VAL A 275 -13.59 1.02 2.02
CA VAL A 275 -13.24 2.41 1.69
C VAL A 275 -13.33 2.66 0.20
N VAL A 276 -12.69 1.82 -0.63
CA VAL A 276 -12.68 2.00 -2.10
C VAL A 276 -14.10 1.88 -2.67
N LEU A 277 -14.89 0.91 -2.19
CA LEU A 277 -16.27 0.74 -2.61
C LEU A 277 -17.14 1.93 -2.21
N GLN A 278 -17.01 2.47 -0.98
CA GLN A 278 -17.76 3.65 -0.56
C GLN A 278 -17.43 4.88 -1.40
N VAL A 279 -16.15 5.11 -1.69
CA VAL A 279 -15.73 6.21 -2.56
C VAL A 279 -16.25 6.00 -3.98
N TYR A 280 -16.19 4.77 -4.49
CA TYR A 280 -16.78 4.42 -5.79
C TYR A 280 -18.28 4.70 -5.83
N LEU A 281 -19.05 4.29 -4.82
CA LEU A 281 -20.50 4.50 -4.83
C LEU A 281 -20.87 6.00 -4.77
N LYS A 282 -20.06 6.83 -4.11
CA LYS A 282 -20.28 8.28 -4.04
C LYS A 282 -19.85 9.03 -5.29
N LYS A 283 -18.75 8.62 -5.94
CA LYS A 283 -18.12 9.37 -7.06
C LYS A 283 -18.19 8.63 -8.42
N GLY A 284 -18.74 7.42 -8.46
CA GLY A 284 -18.58 6.42 -9.52
C GLY A 284 -19.25 6.70 -10.86
N ASN A 285 -20.04 7.77 -10.98
CA ASN A 285 -20.64 8.17 -12.27
C ASN A 285 -19.68 8.91 -13.21
N GLY A 286 -18.43 9.18 -12.79
CA GLY A 286 -17.40 9.69 -13.70
C GLY A 286 -16.96 8.59 -14.68
N GLU A 287 -17.19 8.78 -15.98
CA GLU A 287 -16.90 7.77 -17.00
C GLU A 287 -15.43 7.30 -17.02
N ALA A 288 -14.48 8.11 -16.55
CA ALA A 288 -13.03 7.91 -16.75
C ALA A 288 -12.20 7.52 -15.51
N ALA A 289 -12.78 7.28 -14.32
CA ALA A 289 -11.97 7.14 -13.08
C ALA A 289 -11.74 5.69 -12.59
N THR A 290 -12.10 4.66 -13.35
CA THR A 290 -12.06 3.25 -12.88
C THR A 290 -10.66 2.80 -12.45
N HIS A 291 -9.63 3.18 -13.19
CA HIS A 291 -8.24 2.85 -12.89
C HIS A 291 -7.74 3.49 -11.58
N ILE A 292 -8.29 4.62 -11.17
CA ILE A 292 -7.93 5.29 -9.90
C ILE A 292 -8.39 4.43 -8.72
N TYR A 293 -9.59 3.84 -8.79
CA TYR A 293 -10.07 2.93 -7.74
C TYR A 293 -9.27 1.63 -7.68
N GLN A 294 -8.84 1.11 -8.84
CA GLN A 294 -7.97 -0.07 -8.92
C GLN A 294 -6.61 0.22 -8.26
N LEU A 295 -6.00 1.36 -8.59
CA LEU A 295 -4.76 1.82 -7.97
C LEU A 295 -4.93 2.03 -6.46
N ALA A 296 -6.02 2.69 -6.03
CA ALA A 296 -6.29 2.94 -4.62
C ALA A 296 -6.40 1.62 -3.83
N PHE A 297 -7.07 0.61 -4.39
CA PHE A 297 -7.15 -0.71 -3.77
C PHE A 297 -5.78 -1.40 -3.73
N LEU A 298 -5.00 -1.36 -4.82
CA LEU A 298 -3.64 -1.90 -4.87
C LEU A 298 -2.76 -1.29 -3.78
N VAL A 299 -2.74 0.04 -3.69
CA VAL A 299 -1.96 0.78 -2.70
C VAL A 299 -2.42 0.39 -1.30
N ALA A 300 -3.73 0.37 -1.04
CA ALA A 300 -4.27 -0.03 0.27
C ALA A 300 -3.86 -1.46 0.66
N VAL A 301 -3.79 -2.41 -0.29
CA VAL A 301 -3.30 -3.78 -0.05
C VAL A 301 -1.82 -3.77 0.34
N ILE A 302 -0.97 -3.03 -0.37
CA ILE A 302 0.46 -2.91 -0.07
C ILE A 302 0.67 -2.36 1.34
N TYR A 303 -0.04 -1.27 1.69
CA TYR A 303 0.03 -0.68 3.02
C TYR A 303 -0.49 -1.63 4.10
N SER A 304 -1.58 -2.36 3.83
CA SER A 304 -2.13 -3.36 4.75
C SER A 304 -1.10 -4.46 5.05
N GLN A 305 -0.38 -4.92 4.03
CA GLN A 305 0.73 -5.86 4.18
C GLN A 305 1.85 -5.26 5.03
N GLY A 306 2.31 -4.06 4.70
CA GLY A 306 3.35 -3.36 5.48
C GLY A 306 2.98 -3.23 6.97
N ILE A 307 1.74 -2.86 7.28
CA ILE A 307 1.23 -2.77 8.65
C ILE A 307 1.23 -4.14 9.33
N ALA A 308 0.65 -5.17 8.69
CA ALA A 308 0.56 -6.50 9.29
C ALA A 308 1.95 -7.11 9.55
N TYR A 309 2.87 -6.97 8.59
CA TYR A 309 4.26 -7.39 8.76
C TYR A 309 4.96 -6.59 9.86
N SER A 310 4.79 -5.28 9.91
CA SER A 310 5.42 -4.47 10.97
C SER A 310 4.89 -4.80 12.37
N LEU A 311 3.60 -5.13 12.51
CA LEU A 311 2.98 -5.42 13.80
C LEU A 311 3.32 -6.83 14.32
N LEU A 312 3.43 -7.81 13.43
CA LEU A 312 3.62 -9.22 13.80
C LEU A 312 5.05 -9.69 13.72
N SER A 313 5.92 -8.84 13.19
CA SER A 313 7.32 -9.13 13.11
C SER A 313 7.98 -8.99 14.48
N GLN A 314 8.16 -10.11 15.18
CA GLN A 314 9.01 -10.17 16.37
C GLN A 314 10.49 -10.19 15.98
N ASP A 315 11.32 -9.46 16.73
CA ASP A 315 12.77 -9.50 16.57
C ASP A 315 13.31 -10.85 17.05
N ALA A 316 13.92 -11.62 16.16
CA ALA A 316 14.56 -12.90 16.49
C ALA A 316 15.69 -12.76 17.53
N ASN A 317 16.17 -11.54 17.80
CA ASN A 317 17.20 -11.26 18.81
C ASN A 317 16.65 -11.11 20.24
N GLU A 318 15.35 -10.88 20.45
CA GLU A 318 14.80 -10.83 21.82
C GLU A 318 14.61 -12.24 22.41
N SER A 319 14.28 -13.23 21.58
CA SER A 319 14.03 -14.60 22.04
C SER A 319 15.29 -15.41 22.38
N SER A 320 16.46 -15.02 21.86
CA SER A 320 17.75 -15.62 22.24
C SER A 320 18.27 -15.09 23.59
N SER A 321 17.83 -13.90 24.02
CA SER A 321 18.23 -13.33 25.31
C SER A 321 17.45 -13.92 26.50
N SER A 322 16.21 -14.40 26.29
CA SER A 322 15.36 -14.94 27.36
C SER A 322 15.52 -16.45 27.60
N SER A 323 16.40 -17.14 26.86
CA SER A 323 16.68 -18.56 27.02
C SER A 323 18.03 -18.85 27.69
N THR A 324 18.69 -17.81 28.22
CA THR A 324 19.98 -17.90 28.91
C THR A 324 19.90 -17.53 30.41
N GLU A 325 18.70 -17.47 30.99
CA GLU A 325 18.49 -17.36 32.45
C GLU A 325 17.81 -18.62 33.01
#